data_AF-A0A022XVX4-F1
#
_entry.id   AF-A0A022XVX4-F1
#
_cell.length_a   1.000
_cell.length_b   1.000
_cell.length_c   1.000
_cell.angle_alpha   90.00
_cell.angle_beta   90.00
_cell.angle_gamma   90.00
#
_symmetry.space_group_name_H-M   'P 1'
#
loop_
_entity.id
_entity.type
_entity.pdbx_description
1 polymer ?
#
loop_
_entity_poly.entity_id
_entity_poly.type
_entity_poly.pdbx_seq_one_letter_code
_entity_poly.pdbx_strand_id
1 'polypeptide(L)'
;MADHEDELATTRTDGFKVGEKKTVEEYQKLDQNDESLNRWKASLGLGSGTPISNPNDPRTCIIKSLALEVAGREDITIDLSEPGAVDCLKDKPFTIKEGCRFRIKATFQVQHDVLSGLKYVQVVKRKGIRVSKDQEMLGSYAPNTTDKPVYEKKCKCLVCSWFPAVIQLTTYTRKVNEEEAPSGILSRGRYNAVSRFVDDDDVDHLKFEWTFEIAKDW
;
A
#
# COMPACT_ATOMS: atom_id res chain seq x y z
N MET A 1 21.54 0.14 20.46
CA MET A 1 21.20 -0.06 19.03
C MET A 1 19.84 -0.78 18.95
N ALA A 2 18.75 -0.11 19.32
CA ALA A 2 17.43 -0.74 19.45
C ALA A 2 16.25 0.14 19.00
N ASP A 3 16.48 1.24 18.26
CA ASP A 3 15.46 2.28 18.07
C ASP A 3 14.82 2.35 16.67
N HIS A 4 15.06 1.35 15.80
CA HIS A 4 14.48 1.35 14.44
C HIS A 4 13.19 0.55 14.29
N GLU A 5 12.93 -0.44 15.14
CA GLU A 5 11.78 -1.35 14.98
C GLU A 5 10.49 -0.80 15.60
N ASP A 6 10.58 -0.25 16.82
CA ASP A 6 9.45 0.35 17.57
C ASP A 6 8.79 1.50 16.78
N GLU A 7 9.64 2.21 16.03
CA GLU A 7 9.27 3.32 15.19
C GLU A 7 8.32 2.93 14.04
N LEU A 8 8.44 1.71 13.51
CA LEU A 8 7.65 1.19 12.38
C LEU A 8 6.44 0.36 12.83
N ALA A 9 6.18 0.24 14.14
CA ALA A 9 5.04 -0.51 14.67
C ALA A 9 3.71 0.07 14.18
N THR A 10 2.79 -0.78 13.73
CA THR A 10 1.46 -0.31 13.29
C THR A 10 0.62 0.12 14.49
N THR A 11 -0.18 1.17 14.34
CA THR A 11 -1.11 1.59 15.39
C THR A 11 -2.33 0.68 15.32
N ARG A 12 -2.45 -0.26 16.26
CA ARG A 12 -3.64 -1.13 16.36
C ARG A 12 -4.82 -0.30 16.84
N THR A 13 -5.91 -0.25 16.09
CA THR A 13 -7.13 0.43 16.52
C THR A 13 -7.71 -0.25 17.76
N ASP A 14 -7.85 0.48 18.87
CA ASP A 14 -8.42 -0.01 20.12
C ASP A 14 -9.82 -0.59 19.90
N GLY A 15 -9.95 -1.91 20.10
CA GLY A 15 -11.22 -2.64 20.03
C GLY A 15 -11.44 -3.53 18.79
N PHE A 16 -10.59 -3.49 17.76
CA PHE A 16 -10.71 -4.40 16.61
C PHE A 16 -10.11 -5.77 16.95
N LYS A 17 -10.95 -6.79 17.04
CA LYS A 17 -10.53 -8.19 17.17
C LYS A 17 -10.44 -8.79 15.77
N VAL A 18 -9.23 -9.07 15.30
CA VAL A 18 -9.01 -9.83 14.06
C VAL A 18 -9.64 -11.20 14.24
N GLY A 19 -10.51 -11.58 13.30
CA GLY A 19 -11.17 -12.89 13.31
C GLY A 19 -10.18 -14.02 13.03
N GLU A 20 -10.56 -15.26 13.32
CA GLU A 20 -9.77 -16.45 12.98
C GLU A 20 -9.65 -16.55 11.45
N LYS A 21 -8.41 -16.70 10.95
CA LYS A 21 -8.17 -16.97 9.53
C LYS A 21 -8.86 -18.27 9.15
N LYS A 22 -9.63 -18.23 8.07
CA LYS A 22 -10.00 -19.46 7.37
C LYS A 22 -9.46 -19.37 5.96
N THR A 23 -9.01 -20.50 5.43
CA THR A 23 -8.51 -20.56 4.07
C THR A 23 -9.66 -20.47 3.07
N VAL A 24 -9.38 -20.08 1.83
CA VAL A 24 -10.37 -20.08 0.73
C VAL A 24 -11.10 -21.43 0.64
N GLU A 25 -10.39 -22.54 0.80
CA GLU A 25 -10.92 -23.91 0.70
C GLU A 25 -11.89 -24.23 1.85
N GLU A 26 -11.57 -23.79 3.07
CA GLU A 26 -12.40 -24.00 4.24
C GLU A 26 -13.68 -23.16 4.19
N TYR A 27 -13.60 -21.94 3.65
CA TYR A 27 -14.76 -21.11 3.33
C TYR A 27 -15.65 -21.70 2.23
N GLN A 28 -15.10 -22.45 1.26
CA GLN A 28 -15.91 -23.10 0.23
C GLN A 28 -16.67 -24.31 0.80
N LYS A 29 -16.05 -25.05 1.71
CA LYS A 29 -16.65 -26.24 2.32
C LYS A 29 -17.76 -25.90 3.31
N LEU A 30 -17.60 -24.83 4.10
CA LEU A 30 -18.58 -24.42 5.11
C LEU A 30 -19.88 -23.88 4.49
N ASP A 31 -19.79 -23.23 3.33
CA ASP A 31 -20.93 -22.51 2.71
C ASP A 31 -21.45 -23.19 1.44
N GLN A 32 -21.09 -24.46 1.22
CA GLN A 32 -21.42 -25.19 0.00
C GLN A 32 -22.92 -25.24 -0.31
N ASN A 33 -23.77 -25.14 0.74
CA ASN A 33 -25.22 -25.24 0.63
C ASN A 33 -25.95 -23.88 0.55
N ASP A 34 -25.24 -22.74 0.54
CA ASP A 34 -25.86 -21.41 0.50
C ASP A 34 -25.64 -20.72 -0.86
N GLU A 35 -26.68 -20.73 -1.70
CA GLU A 35 -26.65 -20.06 -3.00
C GLU A 35 -26.44 -18.55 -2.90
N SER A 36 -26.93 -17.90 -1.83
CA SER A 36 -26.82 -16.46 -1.67
C SER A 36 -25.38 -16.05 -1.40
N LEU A 37 -24.67 -16.83 -0.56
CA LEU A 37 -23.25 -16.64 -0.28
C LEU A 37 -22.39 -16.97 -1.50
N ASN A 38 -22.75 -18.00 -2.27
CA ASN A 38 -22.03 -18.32 -3.51
C ASN A 38 -22.18 -17.21 -4.57
N ARG A 39 -23.37 -16.60 -4.70
CA ARG A 39 -23.57 -15.44 -5.60
C ARG A 39 -22.79 -14.20 -5.13
N TRP A 40 -22.73 -13.97 -3.82
CA TRP A 40 -21.95 -12.89 -3.23
C TRP A 40 -20.44 -13.10 -3.41
N LYS A 41 -19.93 -14.31 -3.17
CA LYS A 41 -18.53 -14.70 -3.40
C LYS A 41 -18.13 -14.60 -4.87
N ALA A 42 -18.99 -15.04 -5.78
CA ALA A 42 -18.80 -14.86 -7.22
C ALA A 42 -18.72 -13.37 -7.60
N SER A 43 -19.55 -12.52 -6.97
CA SER A 43 -19.50 -11.06 -7.18
C SER A 43 -18.21 -10.41 -6.65
N LEU A 44 -17.60 -11.02 -5.62
CA LEU A 44 -16.30 -10.61 -5.08
C LEU A 44 -15.10 -11.21 -5.84
N GLY A 45 -15.34 -12.09 -6.83
CA GLY A 45 -14.28 -12.77 -7.59
C GLY A 45 -13.67 -13.98 -6.90
N LEU A 46 -14.25 -14.44 -5.78
CA LEU A 46 -13.88 -15.69 -5.11
C LEU A 46 -14.58 -16.85 -5.81
N GLY A 47 -13.83 -17.67 -6.55
CA GLY A 47 -14.34 -18.86 -7.26
C GLY A 47 -14.48 -18.72 -8.78
N SER A 48 -14.08 -17.60 -9.38
CA SER A 48 -14.06 -17.42 -10.84
C SER A 48 -12.63 -17.32 -11.37
N GLY A 49 -12.17 -18.36 -12.07
CA GLY A 49 -10.89 -18.39 -12.78
C GLY A 49 -9.85 -19.30 -12.11
N THR A 50 -8.89 -19.78 -12.91
CA THR A 50 -7.75 -20.54 -12.40
C THR A 50 -6.84 -19.63 -11.56
N PRO A 51 -6.48 -20.01 -10.32
CA PRO A 51 -5.60 -19.21 -9.49
C PRO A 51 -4.21 -19.12 -10.14
N ILE A 52 -3.68 -17.91 -10.29
CA ILE A 52 -2.30 -17.67 -10.76
C ILE A 52 -1.33 -17.81 -9.57
N SER A 53 -1.50 -18.88 -8.79
CA SER A 53 -0.62 -19.16 -7.65
C SER A 53 0.54 -20.00 -8.15
N ASN A 54 1.75 -19.47 -8.06
CA ASN A 54 2.95 -20.25 -8.35
C ASN A 54 3.19 -21.22 -7.19
N PRO A 55 3.12 -22.55 -7.40
CA PRO A 55 3.30 -23.53 -6.32
C PRO A 55 4.68 -23.45 -5.64
N ASN A 56 5.66 -22.81 -6.29
CA ASN A 56 7.03 -22.69 -5.81
C ASN A 56 7.30 -21.45 -4.96
N ASP A 57 6.40 -20.47 -4.91
CA ASP A 57 6.59 -19.25 -4.12
C ASP A 57 5.66 -19.26 -2.91
N PRO A 58 6.14 -19.38 -1.66
CA PRO A 58 5.28 -19.39 -0.48
C PRO A 58 4.67 -18.02 -0.12
N ARG A 59 5.03 -16.93 -0.82
CA ARG A 59 4.56 -15.57 -0.50
C ARG A 59 3.09 -15.39 -0.87
N THR A 60 2.29 -14.98 0.11
CA THR A 60 0.87 -14.64 -0.06
C THR A 60 0.66 -13.30 -0.76
N CYS A 61 1.57 -12.34 -0.58
CA CYS A 61 1.53 -11.04 -1.26
C CYS A 61 2.89 -10.72 -1.88
N ILE A 62 2.89 -10.39 -3.16
CA ILE A 62 4.03 -9.92 -3.93
C ILE A 62 3.74 -8.49 -4.38
N ILE A 63 4.48 -7.54 -3.83
CA ILE A 63 4.45 -6.16 -4.32
C ILE A 63 5.27 -6.09 -5.60
N LYS A 64 4.63 -5.76 -6.73
CA LYS A 64 5.30 -5.67 -8.03
C LYS A 64 5.93 -4.31 -8.23
N SER A 65 5.15 -3.25 -8.06
CA SER A 65 5.67 -1.89 -8.27
C SER A 65 4.94 -0.85 -7.43
N LEU A 66 5.64 0.25 -7.18
CA LEU A 66 5.10 1.44 -6.55
C LEU A 66 5.35 2.62 -7.50
N ALA A 67 4.28 3.23 -7.99
CA ALA A 67 4.35 4.39 -8.86
C ALA A 67 3.97 5.66 -8.10
N LEU A 68 4.76 6.71 -8.26
CA LEU A 68 4.43 8.06 -7.83
C LEU A 68 3.86 8.81 -9.04
N GLU A 69 2.53 8.89 -9.11
CA GLU A 69 1.84 9.68 -10.12
C GLU A 69 1.92 11.16 -9.72
N VAL A 70 2.62 11.99 -10.49
CA VAL A 70 2.70 13.44 -10.22
C VAL A 70 1.90 14.20 -11.27
N ALA A 71 1.04 15.12 -10.82
CA ALA A 71 0.27 15.97 -11.72
C ALA A 71 1.20 16.78 -12.64
N GLY A 72 1.13 16.49 -13.94
CA GLY A 72 1.87 17.23 -14.97
C GLY A 72 3.21 16.64 -15.41
N ARG A 73 3.55 15.40 -15.05
CA ARG A 73 4.73 14.67 -15.55
C ARG A 73 4.45 13.16 -15.70
N GLU A 74 5.37 12.46 -16.36
CA GLU A 74 5.45 11.00 -16.33
C GLU A 74 5.66 10.46 -14.91
N ASP A 75 4.99 9.35 -14.61
CA ASP A 75 4.96 8.73 -13.28
C ASP A 75 6.32 8.12 -12.92
N ILE A 76 6.79 8.36 -11.71
CA ILE A 76 8.02 7.72 -11.21
C ILE A 76 7.66 6.31 -10.75
N THR A 77 7.93 5.32 -11.58
CA THR A 77 7.65 3.91 -11.27
C THR A 77 8.87 3.25 -10.65
N ILE A 78 8.68 2.68 -9.47
CA ILE A 78 9.66 1.86 -8.76
C ILE A 78 9.23 0.41 -8.94
N ASP A 79 10.04 -0.36 -9.68
CA ASP A 79 9.86 -1.80 -9.75
C ASP A 79 10.43 -2.44 -8.47
N LEU A 80 9.59 -3.23 -7.81
CA LEU A 80 9.87 -3.92 -6.54
C LEU A 80 9.77 -5.44 -6.72
N SER A 81 9.58 -5.92 -7.96
CA SER A 81 9.37 -7.33 -8.26
C SER A 81 10.66 -8.16 -8.13
N GLU A 82 11.83 -7.57 -8.31
CA GLU A 82 13.11 -8.28 -8.25
C GLU A 82 13.77 -8.19 -6.85
N PRO A 83 14.17 -9.32 -6.26
CA PRO A 83 14.92 -9.33 -4.99
C PRO A 83 16.31 -8.72 -5.20
N GLY A 84 16.46 -7.45 -4.85
CA GLY A 84 17.69 -6.64 -5.03
C GLY A 84 17.42 -5.25 -5.62
N ALA A 85 16.25 -5.03 -6.22
CA ALA A 85 15.86 -3.71 -6.71
C ALA A 85 15.74 -2.68 -5.57
N VAL A 86 15.42 -3.14 -4.36
CA VAL A 86 15.24 -2.32 -3.16
C VAL A 86 16.52 -1.63 -2.68
N ASP A 87 17.69 -2.21 -2.93
CA ASP A 87 18.96 -1.65 -2.46
C ASP A 87 19.37 -0.43 -3.30
N CYS A 88 19.09 -0.48 -4.60
CA CYS A 88 19.40 0.61 -5.54
C CYS A 88 18.61 1.90 -5.25
N LEU A 89 17.49 1.81 -4.52
CA LEU A 89 16.63 2.96 -4.18
C LEU A 89 17.23 3.85 -3.09
N LYS A 90 18.20 3.34 -2.33
CA LYS A 90 18.94 4.12 -1.32
C LYS A 90 19.95 5.06 -1.97
N ASP A 91 20.59 4.58 -3.04
CA ASP A 91 21.70 5.27 -3.69
C ASP A 91 21.27 6.29 -4.72
N LYS A 92 20.10 6.09 -5.35
CA LYS A 92 19.54 6.98 -6.36
C LYS A 92 18.35 7.77 -5.82
N PRO A 93 18.57 8.96 -5.23
CA PRO A 93 17.47 9.82 -4.85
C PRO A 93 16.74 10.34 -6.08
N PHE A 94 15.41 10.30 -6.04
CA PHE A 94 14.58 10.96 -7.04
C PHE A 94 14.15 12.34 -6.54
N THR A 95 14.07 13.30 -7.47
CA THR A 95 13.67 14.67 -7.16
C THR A 95 12.15 14.79 -7.17
N ILE A 96 11.58 15.26 -6.05
CA ILE A 96 10.19 15.70 -5.94
C ILE A 96 10.20 17.23 -5.92
N LYS A 97 9.46 17.85 -6.83
CA LYS A 97 9.23 19.30 -6.79
C LYS A 97 8.38 19.68 -5.57
N GLU A 98 8.80 20.69 -4.83
CA GLU A 98 8.04 21.24 -3.71
C GLU A 98 6.65 21.74 -4.15
N GLY A 99 5.61 21.52 -3.36
CA GLY A 99 4.23 21.89 -3.70
C GLY A 99 3.64 21.09 -4.87
N CYS A 100 4.32 20.05 -5.37
CA CYS A 100 3.73 19.20 -6.40
C CYS A 100 2.66 18.29 -5.79
N ARG A 101 1.61 18.04 -6.56
CA ARG A 101 0.55 17.12 -6.18
C ARG A 101 0.87 15.72 -6.70
N PHE A 102 1.05 14.77 -5.79
CA PHE A 102 1.40 13.39 -6.12
C PHE A 102 0.41 12.38 -5.54
N ARG A 103 0.42 11.17 -6.10
CA ARG A 103 -0.34 10.02 -5.62
C ARG A 103 0.54 8.78 -5.66
N ILE A 104 0.49 7.99 -4.61
CA ILE A 104 1.16 6.70 -4.57
C ILE A 104 0.20 5.63 -5.10
N LYS A 105 0.64 4.89 -6.11
CA LYS A 105 -0.06 3.74 -6.68
C LYS A 105 0.77 2.48 -6.42
N ALA A 106 0.29 1.63 -5.52
CA ALA A 106 0.86 0.32 -5.28
C ALA A 106 0.21 -0.71 -6.20
N THR A 107 1.04 -1.53 -6.85
CA THR A 107 0.64 -2.62 -7.73
C THR A 107 1.17 -3.91 -7.13
N PHE A 108 0.28 -4.83 -6.79
CA PHE A 108 0.65 -6.06 -6.10
C PHE A 108 -0.20 -7.25 -6.54
N GLN A 109 0.32 -8.45 -6.32
CA GLN A 109 -0.32 -9.72 -6.62
C GLN A 109 -0.46 -10.50 -5.31
N VAL A 110 -1.64 -11.09 -5.11
CA VAL A 110 -1.99 -11.97 -4.00
C VAL A 110 -2.04 -13.40 -4.51
N GLN A 111 -1.41 -14.32 -3.80
CA GLN A 111 -1.33 -15.74 -4.12
C GLN A 111 -1.82 -16.59 -2.95
N HIS A 112 -2.18 -17.83 -3.27
CA HIS A 112 -2.57 -18.92 -2.35
C HIS A 112 -3.84 -18.68 -1.57
N ASP A 113 -3.91 -17.60 -0.79
CA ASP A 113 -5.00 -17.36 0.16
C ASP A 113 -5.46 -15.88 0.15
N VAL A 114 -6.55 -15.61 0.86
CA VAL A 114 -7.06 -14.25 1.06
C VAL A 114 -6.09 -13.47 1.93
N LEU A 115 -5.65 -12.31 1.43
CA LEU A 115 -4.85 -11.36 2.18
C LEU A 115 -5.79 -10.43 2.96
N SER A 116 -5.80 -10.53 4.29
CA SER A 116 -6.63 -9.69 5.16
C SER A 116 -5.87 -8.50 5.71
N GLY A 117 -6.47 -7.31 5.61
CA GLY A 117 -5.99 -6.12 6.32
C GLY A 117 -4.59 -5.66 5.92
N LEU A 118 -4.29 -5.67 4.61
CA LEU A 118 -3.04 -5.11 4.11
C LEU A 118 -2.96 -3.62 4.45
N LYS A 119 -1.85 -3.23 5.08
CA LYS A 119 -1.52 -1.88 5.49
C LYS A 119 -0.22 -1.45 4.82
N TYR A 120 -0.20 -0.20 4.37
CA TYR A 120 1.00 0.48 3.92
C TYR A 120 1.46 1.46 5.00
N VAL A 121 2.70 1.32 5.45
CA VAL A 121 3.32 2.18 6.45
C VAL A 121 4.53 2.85 5.84
N GLN A 122 4.56 4.18 5.91
CA GLN A 122 5.67 4.99 5.44
C GLN A 122 6.18 5.86 6.57
N VAL A 123 7.49 5.80 6.82
CA VAL A 123 8.17 6.67 7.77
C VAL A 123 9.20 7.49 7.03
N VAL A 124 9.07 8.82 7.09
CA VAL A 124 10.01 9.75 6.48
C VAL A 124 10.93 10.31 7.56
N LYS A 125 12.24 10.17 7.36
CA LYS A 125 13.30 10.69 8.22
C LYS A 125 14.13 11.74 7.48
N ARG A 126 14.54 12.78 8.19
CA ARG A 126 15.46 13.80 7.69
C ARG A 126 16.59 13.97 8.69
N LYS A 127 17.83 13.79 8.23
CA LYS A 127 19.05 13.85 9.07
C LYS A 127 18.94 13.00 10.35
N GLY A 128 18.33 11.81 10.25
CA GLY A 128 18.13 10.89 11.38
C GLY A 128 16.91 11.20 12.26
N ILE A 129 16.23 12.33 12.07
CA ILE A 129 15.03 12.71 12.83
C ILE A 129 13.78 12.30 12.04
N ARG A 130 12.82 11.64 12.69
CA ARG A 130 11.51 11.32 12.10
C ARG A 130 10.73 12.61 11.84
N VAL A 131 10.29 12.80 10.60
CA VAL A 131 9.51 13.97 10.15
C VAL A 131 8.04 13.61 9.96
N SER A 132 7.74 12.46 9.36
CA SER A 132 6.36 11.98 9.17
C SER A 132 6.28 10.47 9.37
N LYS A 133 5.12 10.02 9.83
CA LYS A 133 4.72 8.60 9.84
C LYS A 133 3.29 8.52 9.34
N ASP A 134 3.13 7.88 8.20
CA ASP A 134 1.85 7.71 7.52
C ASP A 134 1.51 6.21 7.49
N GLN A 135 0.26 5.87 7.82
CA GLN A 135 -0.23 4.49 7.87
C GLN A 135 -1.57 4.39 7.19
N GLU A 136 -1.67 3.63 6.11
CA GLU A 136 -2.91 3.46 5.37
C GLU A 136 -3.36 2.01 5.33
N MET A 137 -4.63 1.78 5.69
CA MET A 137 -5.32 0.52 5.46
C MET A 137 -5.70 0.40 3.98
N LEU A 138 -5.00 -0.46 3.25
CA LEU A 138 -5.34 -0.80 1.87
C LEU A 138 -6.56 -1.74 1.83
N GLY A 139 -6.74 -2.60 2.84
CA GLY A 139 -7.90 -3.49 2.99
C GLY A 139 -7.59 -4.96 2.71
N SER A 140 -8.63 -5.74 2.43
CA SER A 140 -8.51 -7.19 2.19
C SER A 140 -8.67 -7.56 0.71
N TYR A 141 -7.93 -8.55 0.26
CA TYR A 141 -7.77 -8.93 -1.15
C TYR A 141 -7.88 -10.43 -1.33
N ALA A 142 -8.67 -10.85 -2.31
CA ALA A 142 -8.76 -12.24 -2.73
C ALA A 142 -7.50 -12.64 -3.55
N PRO A 143 -7.13 -13.92 -3.61
CA PRO A 143 -6.05 -14.37 -4.49
C PRO A 143 -6.33 -14.02 -5.95
N ASN A 144 -5.28 -13.67 -6.70
CA ASN A 144 -5.41 -13.29 -8.10
C ASN A 144 -5.73 -14.49 -8.99
N THR A 145 -6.61 -14.25 -9.96
CA THR A 145 -7.04 -15.23 -10.97
C THR A 145 -6.60 -14.77 -12.36
N THR A 146 -6.64 -15.67 -13.34
CA THR A 146 -6.28 -15.37 -14.75
C THR A 146 -6.98 -14.12 -15.29
N ASP A 147 -8.21 -13.85 -14.86
CA ASP A 147 -9.00 -12.68 -15.28
C ASP A 147 -8.54 -11.36 -14.64
N LYS A 148 -7.92 -11.44 -13.46
CA LYS A 148 -7.42 -10.28 -12.70
C LYS A 148 -6.04 -10.62 -12.12
N PRO A 149 -4.98 -10.53 -12.92
CA PRO A 149 -3.65 -10.99 -12.51
C PRO A 149 -2.96 -10.08 -11.49
N VAL A 150 -3.39 -8.83 -11.36
CA VAL A 150 -2.76 -7.84 -10.47
C VAL A 150 -3.81 -6.92 -9.85
N TYR A 151 -3.59 -6.52 -8.59
CA TYR A 151 -4.35 -5.46 -7.94
C TYR A 151 -3.60 -4.14 -8.01
N GLU A 152 -4.33 -3.08 -8.34
CA GLU A 152 -3.84 -1.71 -8.29
C GLU A 152 -4.57 -0.95 -7.21
N LYS A 153 -3.82 -0.35 -6.28
CA LYS A 153 -4.37 0.49 -5.23
C LYS A 153 -3.65 1.81 -5.14
N LYS A 154 -4.46 2.87 -5.23
CA LYS A 154 -4.03 4.23 -4.96
C LYS A 154 -4.18 4.50 -3.48
N CYS A 155 -3.06 4.78 -2.83
CA CYS A 155 -2.98 5.18 -1.44
C CYS A 155 -3.66 6.56 -1.26
N LYS A 156 -4.46 6.70 -0.21
CA LYS A 156 -5.15 7.90 0.26
C LYS A 156 -4.28 8.66 1.26
N CYS A 157 -4.13 9.95 0.96
CA CYS A 157 -3.57 10.95 1.86
C CYS A 157 -4.31 11.06 3.22
N LEU A 158 -3.54 11.07 4.31
CA LEU A 158 -4.03 11.33 5.67
C LEU A 158 -3.93 12.81 6.11
N VAL A 159 -3.24 13.67 5.35
CA VAL A 159 -3.05 15.08 5.71
C VAL A 159 -4.36 15.89 5.63
N CYS A 160 -5.32 15.46 4.80
CA CYS A 160 -6.63 16.14 4.65
C CYS A 160 -7.69 15.75 5.69
N SER A 161 -7.36 14.94 6.71
CA SER A 161 -8.33 14.55 7.75
C SER A 161 -8.47 15.58 8.90
N TRP A 162 -7.76 16.71 8.82
CA TRP A 162 -7.71 17.75 9.87
C TRP A 162 -8.47 19.05 9.57
N PHE A 163 -9.21 19.14 8.46
CA PHE A 163 -10.11 20.28 8.20
C PHE A 163 -11.57 19.88 8.42
N PRO A 164 -12.34 20.63 9.24
CA PRO A 164 -13.74 20.34 9.46
C PRO A 164 -14.52 20.53 8.15
N ALA A 165 -15.43 19.59 7.93
CA ALA A 165 -16.18 19.37 6.70
C ALA A 165 -16.89 20.62 6.15
N VAL A 166 -16.67 20.90 4.86
CA VAL A 166 -17.72 21.44 3.99
C VAL A 166 -18.27 20.28 3.19
N ILE A 167 -19.44 19.81 3.62
CA ILE A 167 -20.23 18.77 2.98
C ILE A 167 -20.76 19.37 1.67
N GLN A 168 -20.27 18.86 0.54
CA GLN A 168 -20.94 19.05 -0.75
C GLN A 168 -21.32 17.69 -1.32
N LEU A 169 -22.62 17.41 -1.26
CA LEU A 169 -23.33 16.28 -1.86
C LEU A 169 -23.24 16.39 -3.39
N THR A 170 -22.28 15.71 -4.01
CA THR A 170 -22.27 15.50 -5.47
C THR A 170 -21.48 14.25 -5.80
N THR A 171 -22.19 13.24 -6.32
CA THR A 171 -21.72 12.09 -7.14
C THR A 171 -20.54 11.25 -6.62
N TYR A 172 -20.73 9.93 -6.60
CA TYR A 172 -19.75 8.90 -6.22
C TYR A 172 -18.57 8.85 -7.20
N THR A 173 -17.76 9.89 -7.21
CA THR A 173 -16.40 9.87 -7.73
C THR A 173 -15.53 9.92 -6.49
N ARG A 174 -14.99 8.76 -6.09
CA ARG A 174 -13.99 8.66 -5.02
C ARG A 174 -12.83 9.58 -5.43
N LYS A 175 -12.84 10.83 -4.96
CA LYS A 175 -11.78 11.81 -5.23
C LYS A 175 -10.49 11.17 -4.73
N VAL A 176 -9.68 10.72 -5.68
CA VAL A 176 -8.41 10.04 -5.41
C VAL A 176 -7.51 11.12 -4.80
N ASN A 177 -7.29 11.02 -3.49
CA ASN A 177 -6.69 12.07 -2.68
C ASN A 177 -5.26 12.34 -3.16
N GLU A 178 -5.04 13.54 -3.71
CA GLU A 178 -3.73 14.04 -4.13
C GLU A 178 -2.99 14.58 -2.89
N GLU A 179 -1.74 14.18 -2.69
CA GLU A 179 -0.87 14.70 -1.63
C GLU A 179 -0.08 15.90 -2.15
N GLU A 180 0.14 16.94 -1.34
CA GLU A 180 1.00 18.06 -1.72
C GLU A 180 2.36 17.93 -1.03
N ALA A 181 3.44 17.93 -1.82
CA ALA A 181 4.80 17.90 -1.29
C ALA A 181 5.07 19.17 -0.45
N PRO A 182 5.70 19.06 0.74
CA PRO A 182 5.91 20.20 1.61
C PRO A 182 6.76 21.27 0.90
N SER A 183 6.34 22.52 1.01
CA SER A 183 6.99 23.66 0.35
C SER A 183 7.80 24.52 1.32
N GLY A 184 8.76 25.26 0.78
CA GLY A 184 9.54 26.26 1.53
C GLY A 184 11.00 25.89 1.72
N ILE A 185 11.83 26.91 1.96
CA ILE A 185 13.29 26.78 2.06
C ILE A 185 13.71 25.75 3.12
N LEU A 186 12.95 25.68 4.21
CA LEU A 186 13.21 24.71 5.28
C LEU A 186 12.84 23.29 4.89
N SER A 187 11.91 23.07 3.96
CA SER A 187 11.44 21.74 3.52
C SER A 187 12.30 21.13 2.41
N ARG A 188 13.18 21.91 1.77
CA ARG A 188 14.05 21.43 0.70
C ARG A 188 15.21 20.57 1.22
N GLY A 189 15.66 19.61 0.40
CA GLY A 189 16.80 18.75 0.65
C GLY A 189 16.46 17.26 0.68
N ARG A 190 17.42 16.44 1.12
CA ARG A 190 17.34 14.98 1.08
C ARG A 190 16.59 14.39 2.29
N TYR A 191 15.71 13.45 1.98
CA TYR A 191 14.90 12.66 2.90
C TYR A 191 15.17 11.17 2.69
N ASN A 192 15.07 10.42 3.78
CA ASN A 192 15.13 8.96 3.76
C ASN A 192 13.75 8.45 4.15
N ALA A 193 13.07 7.76 3.26
CA ALA A 193 11.81 7.10 3.54
C ALA A 193 12.02 5.60 3.77
N VAL A 194 11.30 5.05 4.72
CA VAL A 194 11.19 3.61 4.96
C VAL A 194 9.74 3.24 4.73
N SER A 195 9.50 2.39 3.74
CA SER A 195 8.19 1.91 3.36
C SER A 195 8.05 0.43 3.72
N ARG A 196 6.90 0.07 4.27
CA ARG A 196 6.59 -1.28 4.74
C ARG A 196 5.16 -1.65 4.34
N PHE A 197 4.98 -2.87 3.86
CA PHE A 197 3.70 -3.52 3.65
C PHE A 197 3.54 -4.62 4.69
N VAL A 198 2.50 -4.52 5.50
CA VAL A 198 2.22 -5.42 6.62
C VAL A 198 0.73 -5.78 6.63
N ASP A 199 0.38 -7.00 6.99
CA ASP A 199 -1.02 -7.44 7.09
C ASP A 199 -1.57 -7.33 8.52
N ASP A 200 -2.77 -7.85 8.75
CA ASP A 200 -3.35 -7.94 10.10
C ASP A 200 -2.66 -8.98 10.99
N ASP A 201 -1.82 -9.84 10.41
CA ASP A 201 -1.13 -10.94 11.07
C ASP A 201 0.32 -10.61 11.41
N ASP A 202 0.67 -9.33 11.25
CA ASP A 202 2.00 -8.78 11.48
C ASP A 202 3.08 -9.41 10.59
N VAL A 203 2.68 -9.94 9.42
CA VAL A 203 3.60 -10.45 8.41
C VAL A 203 4.07 -9.30 7.54
N ASP A 204 5.37 -8.99 7.64
CA ASP A 204 6.04 -8.04 6.75
C ASP A 204 6.19 -8.67 5.35
N HIS A 205 5.38 -8.23 4.38
CA HIS A 205 5.47 -8.69 2.99
C HIS A 205 6.61 -8.04 2.22
N LEU A 206 6.83 -6.76 2.47
CA LEU A 206 7.93 -6.01 1.86
C LEU A 206 8.31 -4.84 2.77
N LYS A 207 9.61 -4.69 3.00
CA LYS A 207 10.19 -3.53 3.68
C LYS A 207 11.38 -3.05 2.86
N PHE A 208 11.37 -1.77 2.50
CA PHE A 208 12.45 -1.16 1.74
C PHE A 208 12.66 0.28 2.18
N GLU A 209 13.88 0.77 2.00
CA GLU A 209 14.22 2.16 2.25
C GLU A 209 14.63 2.78 0.94
N TRP A 210 14.23 4.03 0.75
CA TRP A 210 14.42 4.77 -0.48
C TRP A 210 14.68 6.22 -0.11
N THR A 211 15.45 6.92 -0.93
CA THR A 211 15.80 8.31 -0.65
C THR A 211 15.22 9.23 -1.70
N PHE A 212 14.88 10.45 -1.30
CA PHE A 212 14.28 11.43 -2.19
C PHE A 212 14.72 12.84 -1.83
N GLU A 213 14.72 13.71 -2.82
CA GLU A 213 15.12 15.09 -2.64
C GLU A 213 13.94 16.01 -2.96
N ILE A 214 13.62 16.90 -2.03
CA ILE A 214 12.65 17.97 -2.30
C ILE A 214 13.41 19.18 -2.81
N ALA A 215 13.15 19.56 -4.06
CA ALA A 215 13.76 20.72 -4.70
C ALA A 215 12.70 21.70 -5.20
N LYS A 216 13.12 22.95 -5.46
CA LYS A 216 12.25 23.99 -6.01
C LYS A 216 11.78 23.63 -7.43
N ASP A 217 12.68 23.01 -8.18
CA ASP A 217 12.52 22.58 -9.55
C ASP A 217 12.92 21.11 -9.65
N TRP A 218 12.61 20.49 -10.80
CA TRP A 218 12.80 19.07 -11.06
C TRP A 218 14.26 18.67 -11.27
#